data_AF-A0A429MMI5-F1
#
_entry.id   AF-A0A429MMI5-F1
#
_cell.length_a   1.000
_cell.length_b   1.000
_cell.length_c   1.000
_cell.angle_alpha   90.00
_cell.angle_beta   90.00
_cell.angle_gamma   90.00
#
_symmetry.space_group_name_H-M   'P 1'
#
loop_
_entity.id
_entity.type
_entity.pdbx_description
1 polymer ?
#
loop_
_entity_poly.entity_id
_entity_poly.type
_entity_poly.pdbx_seq_one_letter_code
_entity_poly.pdbx_strand_id
1 'polypeptide(L)'
;MTVSTAQMRFWSPEVRELEPYVPGEQPKIQNLLKLNTNENPYPPSPKVVEAVQAVLHEQADALRLYPDPDATALKQAIAKQQNIDVSQVFVGNGSDEVLAHIFKAFFLQDEPILYPDITYSFYPVYSQFFGTKTKEIPLNESFEIDVRDYTQPNGGVIITNPNAPTSIALSLAEIEQVLQANPDRVVVIDEAYVDFGAESAVSLINRYENLVVCQTTSKSRSLAGLRVGFAIAQSHLIAALEAVKNSFNSYPIDRFAIAAAVASFEDQAYFEEQCQKVITSREKLVRDLTELGFNVLPSKANFIFATHSQHDAGQLAQKLR
;
A
#
# COMPACT_ATOMS: atom_id res chain seq x y z
N MET A 1 -9.47 -0.28 -27.81
CA MET A 1 -10.74 0.00 -28.52
C MET A 1 -11.21 1.37 -28.08
N THR A 2 -11.42 2.32 -28.99
CA THR A 2 -11.95 3.65 -28.65
C THR A 2 -13.47 3.59 -28.61
N VAL A 3 -14.06 3.90 -27.45
CA VAL A 3 -15.53 3.97 -27.27
C VAL A 3 -15.99 5.34 -27.74
N SER A 4 -17.03 5.42 -28.56
CA SER A 4 -17.58 6.68 -29.05
C SER A 4 -18.44 7.39 -28.00
N THR A 5 -18.56 8.72 -28.08
CA THR A 5 -19.46 9.52 -27.24
C THR A 5 -20.90 9.01 -27.29
N ALA A 6 -21.37 8.57 -28.46
CA ALA A 6 -22.69 7.96 -28.62
C ALA A 6 -22.85 6.68 -27.80
N GLN A 7 -21.80 5.85 -27.70
CA GLN A 7 -21.79 4.66 -26.85
C GLN A 7 -21.73 5.01 -25.36
N MET A 8 -21.04 6.09 -24.98
CA MET A 8 -20.94 6.57 -23.59
C MET A 8 -22.25 7.18 -23.04
N ARG A 9 -23.30 7.35 -23.85
CA ARG A 9 -24.59 7.93 -23.41
C ARG A 9 -25.24 7.20 -22.22
N PHE A 10 -24.92 5.92 -22.04
CA PHE A 10 -25.41 5.10 -20.94
C PHE A 10 -24.54 5.17 -19.68
N TRP A 11 -23.34 5.74 -19.79
CA TRP A 11 -22.44 5.88 -18.65
C TRP A 11 -22.94 7.03 -17.76
N SER A 12 -22.75 6.89 -16.45
CA SER A 12 -22.94 8.00 -15.51
C SER A 12 -22.06 9.18 -15.94
N PRO A 13 -22.52 10.44 -15.79
CA PRO A 13 -21.75 11.62 -16.22
C PRO A 13 -20.32 11.65 -15.67
N GLU A 14 -20.14 11.41 -14.37
CA GLU A 14 -18.83 11.39 -13.70
C GLU A 14 -17.88 10.35 -14.30
N VAL A 15 -18.39 9.17 -14.68
CA VAL A 15 -17.57 8.09 -15.29
C VAL A 15 -17.02 8.49 -16.66
N ARG A 16 -17.66 9.42 -17.37
CA ARG A 16 -17.17 9.92 -18.67
C ARG A 16 -15.96 10.84 -18.53
N GLU A 17 -15.77 11.41 -17.35
CA GLU A 17 -14.70 12.36 -17.04
C GLU A 17 -13.52 11.70 -16.32
N LEU A 18 -13.69 10.47 -15.82
CA LEU A 18 -12.62 9.71 -15.18
C LEU A 18 -11.45 9.46 -16.13
N GLU A 19 -10.24 9.65 -15.62
CA GLU A 19 -8.98 9.24 -16.24
C GLU A 19 -8.48 7.99 -15.50
N PRO A 20 -8.74 6.77 -16.01
CA PRO A 20 -8.37 5.55 -15.32
C PRO A 20 -6.86 5.43 -15.17
N TYR A 21 -6.43 4.83 -14.05
CA TYR A 21 -5.04 4.46 -13.86
C TYR A 21 -4.54 3.61 -15.03
N VAL A 22 -3.41 4.03 -15.61
CA VAL A 22 -2.70 3.24 -16.62
C VAL A 22 -1.60 2.46 -15.90
N PRO A 23 -1.73 1.13 -15.76
CA PRO A 23 -0.70 0.33 -15.12
C PRO A 23 0.61 0.41 -15.90
N GLY A 24 1.71 0.42 -15.16
CA GLY A 24 3.05 0.32 -15.74
C GLY A 24 3.17 -0.91 -16.63
N GLU A 25 3.95 -0.77 -17.71
CA GLU A 25 4.12 -1.80 -18.75
C GLU A 25 4.37 -3.19 -18.16
N GLN A 26 3.63 -4.21 -18.61
CA GLN A 26 3.88 -5.62 -18.25
C GLN A 26 4.44 -6.34 -19.48
N PRO A 27 5.76 -6.25 -19.73
CA PRO A 27 6.38 -6.85 -20.91
C PRO A 27 6.25 -8.38 -20.91
N LYS A 28 5.79 -8.94 -22.03
CA LYS A 28 5.68 -10.39 -22.26
C LYS A 28 6.93 -10.98 -22.91
N ILE A 29 8.10 -10.47 -22.53
CA ILE A 29 9.38 -10.88 -23.09
C ILE A 29 9.88 -12.08 -22.30
N GLN A 30 10.23 -13.17 -22.99
CA GLN A 30 10.80 -14.35 -22.34
C GLN A 30 12.16 -14.01 -21.72
N ASN A 31 12.42 -14.52 -20.51
CA ASN A 31 13.67 -14.32 -19.75
C ASN A 31 13.98 -12.86 -19.36
N LEU A 32 12.98 -11.96 -19.36
CA LEU A 32 13.18 -10.61 -18.83
C LEU A 32 13.31 -10.63 -17.31
N LEU A 33 14.33 -9.96 -16.77
CA LEU A 33 14.43 -9.68 -15.35
C LEU A 33 13.39 -8.60 -14.98
N LYS A 34 12.29 -9.02 -14.36
CA LYS A 34 11.16 -8.15 -14.01
C LYS A 34 11.45 -7.38 -12.71
N LEU A 35 11.63 -6.06 -12.81
CA LEU A 35 11.94 -5.17 -11.68
C LEU A 35 11.07 -3.89 -11.66
N ASN A 36 9.89 -3.91 -12.28
CA ASN A 36 9.10 -2.69 -12.54
C ASN A 36 7.86 -2.49 -11.65
N THR A 37 7.46 -3.49 -10.86
CA THR A 37 6.24 -3.44 -10.01
C THR A 37 6.48 -3.78 -8.54
N ASN A 38 7.76 -3.76 -8.13
CA ASN A 38 8.18 -3.97 -6.74
C ASN A 38 7.67 -5.29 -6.14
N GLU A 39 7.56 -6.36 -6.93
CA GLU A 39 7.28 -7.69 -6.40
C GLU A 39 8.48 -8.22 -5.61
N ASN A 40 8.21 -9.13 -4.69
CA ASN A 40 9.27 -9.82 -3.99
C ASN A 40 9.95 -10.83 -4.94
N PRO A 41 11.30 -10.86 -5.02
CA PRO A 41 12.00 -11.85 -5.83
C PRO A 41 11.95 -13.27 -5.25
N TYR A 42 11.53 -13.44 -4.00
CA TYR A 42 11.44 -14.72 -3.31
C TYR A 42 9.99 -15.22 -3.23
N PRO A 43 9.77 -16.56 -3.27
CA PRO A 43 8.45 -17.13 -3.08
C PRO A 43 7.88 -16.83 -1.68
N PRO A 44 6.56 -17.00 -1.46
CA PRO A 44 6.01 -16.95 -0.12
C PRO A 44 6.52 -18.13 0.73
N SER A 45 6.28 -18.04 2.05
CA SER A 45 6.62 -19.11 3.00
C SER A 45 6.04 -20.47 2.53
N PRO A 46 6.78 -21.58 2.70
CA PRO A 46 6.24 -22.92 2.46
C PRO A 46 4.93 -23.21 3.23
N LYS A 47 4.74 -22.62 4.42
CA LYS A 47 3.49 -22.76 5.20
C LYS A 47 2.29 -22.14 4.50
N VAL A 48 2.50 -21.13 3.64
CA VAL A 48 1.45 -20.58 2.77
C VAL A 48 0.96 -21.65 1.79
N VAL A 49 1.88 -22.42 1.19
CA VAL A 49 1.53 -23.49 0.26
C VAL A 49 0.72 -24.57 0.98
N GLU A 50 1.16 -24.98 2.17
CA GLU A 50 0.44 -25.94 3.01
C GLU A 50 -0.97 -25.45 3.37
N ALA A 51 -1.12 -24.18 3.76
CA ALA A 51 -2.42 -23.59 4.10
C ALA A 51 -3.38 -23.53 2.90
N VAL A 52 -2.88 -23.17 1.72
CA VAL A 52 -3.69 -23.18 0.48
C VAL A 52 -4.12 -24.60 0.11
N GLN A 53 -3.22 -25.58 0.23
CA GLN A 53 -3.54 -26.99 -0.01
C GLN A 53 -4.58 -27.52 0.99
N ALA A 54 -4.51 -27.08 2.25
CA ALA A 54 -5.49 -27.46 3.26
C ALA A 54 -6.91 -26.97 2.95
N VAL A 55 -7.08 -25.81 2.28
CA VAL A 55 -8.41 -25.34 1.81
C VAL A 55 -9.01 -26.29 0.76
N LEU A 56 -8.18 -26.98 -0.02
CA LEU A 56 -8.61 -27.97 -1.01
C LEU A 56 -8.87 -29.36 -0.42
N HIS A 57 -8.57 -29.56 0.87
CA HIS A 57 -8.82 -30.82 1.55
C HIS A 57 -10.33 -31.17 1.45
N GLU A 58 -10.65 -32.46 1.26
CA GLU A 58 -12.01 -32.95 0.95
C GLU A 58 -12.60 -32.43 -0.38
N GLN A 59 -11.83 -32.54 -1.47
CA GLN A 59 -12.30 -32.20 -2.83
C GLN A 59 -12.83 -30.76 -2.96
N ALA A 60 -12.29 -29.84 -2.16
CA ALA A 60 -12.68 -28.43 -2.15
C ALA A 60 -14.17 -28.18 -1.81
N ASP A 61 -14.81 -29.09 -1.05
CA ASP A 61 -16.22 -28.99 -0.67
C ASP A 61 -16.54 -27.64 0.01
N ALA A 62 -15.61 -27.10 0.80
CA ALA A 62 -15.75 -25.80 1.47
C ALA A 62 -15.97 -24.60 0.51
N LEU A 63 -15.59 -24.71 -0.77
CA LEU A 63 -15.74 -23.62 -1.75
C LEU A 63 -17.20 -23.31 -2.10
N ARG A 64 -18.14 -24.21 -1.79
CA ARG A 64 -19.58 -23.94 -1.96
C ARG A 64 -20.15 -22.97 -0.92
N LEU A 65 -19.38 -22.67 0.13
CA LEU A 65 -19.79 -21.82 1.25
C LEU A 65 -19.04 -20.48 1.19
N TYR A 66 -19.75 -19.39 1.47
CA TYR A 66 -19.11 -18.08 1.65
C TYR A 66 -17.98 -18.16 2.70
N PRO A 67 -16.88 -17.41 2.51
CA PRO A 67 -15.83 -17.28 3.52
C PRO A 67 -16.36 -16.59 4.78
N ASP A 68 -15.54 -16.55 5.83
CA ASP A 68 -15.78 -15.69 6.98
C ASP A 68 -15.81 -14.21 6.51
N PRO A 69 -16.95 -13.49 6.62
CA PRO A 69 -17.07 -12.11 6.14
C PRO A 69 -16.13 -11.12 6.86
N ASP A 70 -15.70 -11.46 8.08
CA ASP A 70 -14.83 -10.63 8.90
C ASP A 70 -13.37 -11.05 8.82
N ALA A 71 -13.08 -12.19 8.17
CA ALA A 71 -11.77 -12.81 8.11
C ALA A 71 -11.08 -12.84 9.50
N THR A 72 -11.83 -13.32 10.50
CA THR A 72 -11.52 -13.25 11.92
C THR A 72 -10.14 -13.81 12.24
N ALA A 73 -9.80 -14.97 11.67
CA ALA A 73 -8.49 -15.59 11.87
C ALA A 73 -7.32 -14.72 11.38
N LEU A 74 -7.51 -14.01 10.24
CA LEU A 74 -6.51 -13.09 9.72
C LEU A 74 -6.36 -11.86 10.62
N LYS A 75 -7.48 -11.26 11.06
CA LYS A 75 -7.45 -10.14 12.02
C LYS A 75 -6.72 -10.52 13.30
N GLN A 76 -6.97 -11.72 13.82
CA GLN A 76 -6.28 -12.25 15.01
C GLN A 76 -4.78 -12.43 14.78
N ALA A 77 -4.37 -12.97 13.63
CA ALA A 77 -2.96 -13.15 13.30
C ALA A 77 -2.22 -11.79 13.19
N ILE A 78 -2.83 -10.81 12.52
CA ILE A 78 -2.31 -9.44 12.42
C ILE A 78 -2.21 -8.81 13.82
N ALA A 79 -3.29 -8.84 14.59
CA ALA A 79 -3.35 -8.26 15.93
C ALA A 79 -2.30 -8.86 16.87
N LYS A 80 -2.11 -10.18 16.82
CA LYS A 80 -1.08 -10.88 17.59
C LYS A 80 0.33 -10.44 17.20
N GLN A 81 0.63 -10.36 15.89
CA GLN A 81 1.96 -9.94 15.44
C GLN A 81 2.25 -8.48 15.82
N GLN A 82 1.26 -7.60 15.69
CA GLN A 82 1.39 -6.16 15.92
C GLN A 82 1.18 -5.75 17.39
N ASN A 83 0.81 -6.69 18.26
CA ASN A 83 0.51 -6.46 19.68
C ASN A 83 -0.55 -5.36 19.91
N ILE A 84 -1.65 -5.45 19.16
CA ILE A 84 -2.81 -4.54 19.21
C ILE A 84 -4.11 -5.33 19.38
N ASP A 85 -5.21 -4.65 19.71
CA ASP A 85 -6.50 -5.31 19.86
C ASP A 85 -7.08 -5.72 18.50
N VAL A 86 -7.80 -6.84 18.43
CA VAL A 86 -8.38 -7.33 17.17
C VAL A 86 -9.40 -6.35 16.57
N SER A 87 -10.08 -5.54 17.41
CA SER A 87 -11.00 -4.48 16.96
C SER A 87 -10.28 -3.30 16.30
N GLN A 88 -8.96 -3.25 16.40
CA GLN A 88 -8.11 -2.26 15.74
C GLN A 88 -7.64 -2.72 14.35
N VAL A 89 -8.14 -3.85 13.83
CA VAL A 89 -7.75 -4.39 12.52
C VAL A 89 -8.92 -4.44 11.55
N PHE A 90 -8.72 -3.85 10.38
CA PHE A 90 -9.56 -3.98 9.20
C PHE A 90 -8.81 -4.76 8.11
N VAL A 91 -9.51 -5.56 7.33
CA VAL A 91 -8.91 -6.34 6.22
C VAL A 91 -9.74 -6.17 4.95
N GLY A 92 -9.07 -6.10 3.80
CA GLY A 92 -9.69 -5.96 2.48
C GLY A 92 -8.94 -6.69 1.37
N ASN A 93 -9.54 -6.73 0.19
CA ASN A 93 -9.00 -7.38 -1.01
C ASN A 93 -7.87 -6.55 -1.66
N GLY A 94 -6.75 -6.47 -0.96
CA GLY A 94 -5.58 -5.69 -1.33
C GLY A 94 -5.64 -4.29 -0.73
N SER A 95 -4.47 -3.66 -0.58
CA SER A 95 -4.39 -2.31 -0.02
C SER A 95 -5.10 -1.27 -0.90
N ASP A 96 -5.23 -1.50 -2.20
CA ASP A 96 -6.02 -0.62 -3.08
C ASP A 96 -7.49 -0.57 -2.67
N GLU A 97 -8.11 -1.71 -2.35
CA GLU A 97 -9.48 -1.72 -1.83
C GLU A 97 -9.55 -1.02 -0.46
N VAL A 98 -8.60 -1.30 0.43
CA VAL A 98 -8.51 -0.64 1.74
C VAL A 98 -8.40 0.88 1.59
N LEU A 99 -7.55 1.37 0.67
CA LEU A 99 -7.40 2.78 0.34
C LEU A 99 -8.69 3.38 -0.23
N ALA A 100 -9.39 2.67 -1.11
CA ALA A 100 -10.70 3.12 -1.59
C ALA A 100 -11.71 3.29 -0.44
N HIS A 101 -11.70 2.37 0.54
CA HIS A 101 -12.55 2.48 1.72
C HIS A 101 -12.14 3.65 2.61
N ILE A 102 -10.83 3.88 2.79
CA ILE A 102 -10.27 5.03 3.51
C ILE A 102 -10.73 6.36 2.87
N PHE A 103 -10.60 6.50 1.54
CA PHE A 103 -11.07 7.69 0.82
C PHE A 103 -12.56 7.93 1.04
N LYS A 104 -13.37 6.87 0.92
CA LYS A 104 -14.81 6.97 1.13
C LYS A 104 -15.19 7.33 2.57
N ALA A 105 -14.49 6.76 3.55
CA ALA A 105 -14.80 6.91 4.97
C ALA A 105 -14.38 8.28 5.52
N PHE A 106 -13.23 8.79 5.07
CA PHE A 106 -12.56 9.88 5.77
C PHE A 106 -12.37 11.15 4.94
N PHE A 107 -12.21 11.06 3.63
CA PHE A 107 -11.75 12.18 2.79
C PHE A 107 -12.85 12.89 1.98
N LEU A 108 -14.11 12.47 2.09
CA LEU A 108 -15.26 13.21 1.56
C LEU A 108 -15.63 14.39 2.47
N GLN A 109 -14.73 15.37 2.56
CA GLN A 109 -14.87 16.58 3.37
C GLN A 109 -14.99 17.84 2.50
N ASP A 110 -15.40 18.95 3.11
CA ASP A 110 -15.46 20.26 2.45
C ASP A 110 -14.07 20.85 2.16
N GLU A 111 -13.06 20.47 2.95
CA GLU A 111 -11.67 20.90 2.81
C GLU A 111 -10.86 19.86 2.02
N PRO A 112 -9.76 20.26 1.34
CA PRO A 112 -9.02 19.34 0.49
C PRO A 112 -8.23 18.30 1.29
N ILE A 113 -8.10 17.09 0.76
CA ILE A 113 -7.10 16.12 1.20
C ILE A 113 -5.69 16.61 0.82
N LEU A 114 -4.71 16.41 1.70
CA LEU A 114 -3.29 16.67 1.42
C LEU A 114 -2.52 15.37 1.20
N TYR A 115 -1.70 15.34 0.15
CA TYR A 115 -0.69 14.31 -0.08
C TYR A 115 0.45 14.85 -0.95
N PRO A 116 1.63 14.21 -0.97
CA PRO A 116 2.75 14.70 -1.77
C PRO A 116 2.47 14.67 -3.28
N ASP A 117 3.00 15.63 -4.03
CA ASP A 117 2.88 15.68 -5.51
C ASP A 117 3.59 14.50 -6.21
N ILE A 118 4.68 14.02 -5.63
CA ILE A 118 5.42 12.84 -6.07
C ILE A 118 5.24 11.72 -5.04
N THR A 119 4.17 10.95 -5.21
CA THR A 119 3.83 9.80 -4.34
C THR A 119 3.13 8.68 -5.12
N TYR A 120 2.39 7.81 -4.42
CA TYR A 120 1.60 6.75 -5.03
C TYR A 120 0.60 7.32 -6.04
N SER A 121 0.81 7.00 -7.32
CA SER A 121 0.09 7.58 -8.45
C SER A 121 -1.39 7.22 -8.53
N PHE A 122 -1.89 6.40 -7.61
CA PHE A 122 -3.31 6.08 -7.53
C PHE A 122 -4.11 7.06 -6.65
N TYR A 123 -3.48 7.92 -5.82
CA TYR A 123 -4.22 8.91 -5.04
C TYR A 123 -4.98 9.95 -5.89
N PRO A 124 -4.43 10.50 -6.99
CA PRO A 124 -5.21 11.35 -7.89
C PRO A 124 -6.39 10.60 -8.52
N VAL A 125 -6.22 9.32 -8.84
CA VAL A 125 -7.28 8.46 -9.39
C VAL A 125 -8.39 8.26 -8.37
N TYR A 126 -8.07 7.98 -7.10
CA TYR A 126 -9.08 7.93 -6.04
C TYR A 126 -9.74 9.28 -5.80
N SER A 127 -8.97 10.37 -5.82
CA SER A 127 -9.51 11.71 -5.62
C SER A 127 -10.55 12.05 -6.68
N GLN A 128 -10.25 11.74 -7.94
CA GLN A 128 -11.18 11.91 -9.05
C GLN A 128 -12.39 10.96 -8.92
N PHE A 129 -12.16 9.69 -8.61
CA PHE A 129 -13.21 8.67 -8.48
C PHE A 129 -14.23 9.00 -7.39
N PHE A 130 -13.77 9.52 -6.25
CA PHE A 130 -14.63 9.88 -5.13
C PHE A 130 -15.08 11.35 -5.14
N GLY A 131 -14.55 12.17 -6.06
CA GLY A 131 -14.84 13.60 -6.13
C GLY A 131 -14.31 14.39 -4.93
N THR A 132 -13.18 13.98 -4.34
CA THR A 132 -12.57 14.72 -3.24
C THR A 132 -11.93 16.01 -3.75
N LYS A 133 -11.97 17.07 -2.95
CA LYS A 133 -11.08 18.21 -3.16
C LYS A 133 -9.67 17.78 -2.77
N THR A 134 -8.67 18.21 -3.53
CA THR A 134 -7.28 17.76 -3.34
C THR A 134 -6.33 18.94 -3.41
N LYS A 135 -5.30 18.91 -2.57
CA LYS A 135 -4.14 19.79 -2.66
C LYS A 135 -2.85 18.96 -2.56
N GLU A 136 -2.15 18.88 -3.67
CA GLU A 136 -0.83 18.24 -3.73
C GLU A 136 0.23 19.14 -3.08
N ILE A 137 1.07 18.54 -2.24
CA ILE A 137 2.14 19.21 -1.51
C ILE A 137 3.48 18.88 -2.17
N PRO A 138 4.20 19.87 -2.72
CA PRO A 138 5.48 19.62 -3.37
C PRO A 138 6.49 18.95 -2.43
N LEU A 139 7.19 17.93 -2.92
CA LEU A 139 8.42 17.49 -2.27
C LEU A 139 9.49 18.58 -2.34
N ASN A 140 10.45 18.55 -1.41
CA ASN A 140 11.59 19.46 -1.45
C ASN A 140 12.58 19.06 -2.58
N GLU A 141 13.63 19.87 -2.78
CA GLU A 141 14.65 19.64 -3.83
C GLU A 141 15.41 18.30 -3.67
N SER A 142 15.39 17.70 -2.47
CA SER A 142 15.97 16.40 -2.15
C SER A 142 14.97 15.23 -2.31
N PHE A 143 13.78 15.49 -2.84
CA PHE A 143 12.67 14.52 -2.94
C PHE A 143 12.17 14.00 -1.58
N GLU A 144 12.27 14.82 -0.53
CA GLU A 144 11.77 14.52 0.80
C GLU A 144 10.45 15.25 1.06
N ILE A 145 9.63 14.68 1.94
CA ILE A 145 8.40 15.30 2.43
C ILE A 145 8.79 16.26 3.57
N ASP A 146 8.40 17.52 3.45
CA ASP A 146 8.47 18.47 4.58
C ASP A 146 7.16 18.41 5.39
N VAL A 147 7.22 17.83 6.58
CA VAL A 147 6.04 17.66 7.44
C VAL A 147 5.38 18.99 7.86
N ARG A 148 6.11 20.11 7.80
CA ARG A 148 5.58 21.44 8.16
C ARG A 148 4.52 21.92 7.18
N ASP A 149 4.55 21.44 5.94
CA ASP A 149 3.60 21.80 4.90
C ASP A 149 2.22 21.14 5.09
N TYR A 150 2.10 20.20 6.03
CA TYR A 150 0.87 19.49 6.38
C TYR A 150 0.14 20.09 7.59
N THR A 151 0.48 21.33 7.97
CA THR A 151 -0.13 22.07 9.10
C THR A 151 -1.28 22.99 8.69
N GLN A 152 -1.52 23.13 7.39
CA GLN A 152 -2.56 23.99 6.83
C GLN A 152 -3.97 23.35 6.92
N PRO A 153 -5.06 24.15 6.84
CA PRO A 153 -6.42 23.61 6.80
C PRO A 153 -6.61 22.55 5.71
N ASN A 154 -7.19 21.42 6.08
CA ASN A 154 -7.40 20.27 5.22
C ASN A 154 -8.58 19.41 5.69
N GLY A 155 -9.01 18.47 4.84
CA GLY A 155 -10.02 17.45 5.11
C GLY A 155 -9.44 16.10 5.54
N GLY A 156 -8.12 15.98 5.65
CA GLY A 156 -7.38 14.74 5.91
C GLY A 156 -6.02 14.76 5.23
N VAL A 157 -5.13 13.89 5.70
CA VAL A 157 -3.78 13.73 5.16
C VAL A 157 -3.55 12.27 4.80
N ILE A 158 -2.93 12.00 3.66
CA ILE A 158 -2.41 10.67 3.32
C ILE A 158 -0.95 10.75 2.88
N ILE A 159 -0.10 9.95 3.50
CA ILE A 159 1.34 9.90 3.21
C ILE A 159 1.74 8.45 2.99
N THR A 160 2.39 8.18 1.86
CA THR A 160 3.05 6.90 1.63
C THR A 160 4.39 6.89 2.36
N ASN A 161 4.63 5.93 3.25
CA ASN A 161 5.84 5.85 4.06
C ASN A 161 6.35 4.40 4.24
N PRO A 162 7.52 4.00 3.69
CA PRO A 162 8.40 4.77 2.80
C PRO A 162 7.69 5.25 1.53
N ASN A 163 8.01 6.46 1.08
CA ASN A 163 7.38 7.05 -0.09
C ASN A 163 7.69 6.26 -1.37
N ALA A 164 6.75 6.20 -2.30
CA ALA A 164 6.98 5.66 -3.64
C ALA A 164 6.68 6.77 -4.65
N PRO A 165 7.60 7.11 -5.58
CA PRO A 165 8.78 6.35 -5.97
C PRO A 165 10.09 6.75 -5.27
N THR A 166 10.11 7.74 -4.38
CA THR A 166 11.39 8.28 -3.86
C THR A 166 12.10 7.34 -2.88
N SER A 167 11.38 6.36 -2.32
CA SER A 167 11.82 5.33 -1.38
C SER A 167 12.28 5.83 0.00
N ILE A 168 12.23 7.13 0.24
CA ILE A 168 12.61 7.78 1.50
C ILE A 168 11.50 7.55 2.54
N ALA A 169 11.90 7.24 3.77
CA ALA A 169 10.97 7.12 4.89
C ALA A 169 11.06 8.33 5.83
N LEU A 170 9.92 8.78 6.31
CA LEU A 170 9.77 9.62 7.50
C LEU A 170 10.05 8.80 8.76
N SER A 171 10.64 9.45 9.75
CA SER A 171 10.75 8.95 11.12
C SER A 171 9.39 9.00 11.85
N LEU A 172 9.26 8.22 12.93
CA LEU A 172 8.08 8.29 13.79
C LEU A 172 7.86 9.70 14.35
N ALA A 173 8.93 10.42 14.68
CA ALA A 173 8.83 11.79 15.21
C ALA A 173 8.28 12.79 14.17
N GLU A 174 8.58 12.59 12.89
CA GLU A 174 8.00 13.39 11.80
C GLU A 174 6.53 13.05 11.58
N ILE A 175 6.16 11.77 11.62
CA ILE A 175 4.76 11.33 11.54
C ILE A 175 3.94 11.89 12.71
N GLU A 176 4.49 11.89 13.93
CA GLU A 176 3.86 12.49 15.10
C GLU A 176 3.61 13.99 14.94
N GLN A 177 4.50 14.73 14.28
CA GLN A 177 4.27 16.16 13.99
C GLN A 177 3.05 16.37 13.09
N VAL A 178 2.89 15.54 12.04
CA VAL A 178 1.71 15.59 11.17
C VAL A 178 0.45 15.24 11.96
N LEU A 179 0.49 14.21 12.80
CA LEU A 179 -0.65 13.80 13.63
C LEU A 179 -1.09 14.90 14.60
N GLN A 180 -0.13 15.53 15.29
CA GLN A 180 -0.38 16.59 16.27
C GLN A 180 -0.88 17.88 15.62
N ALA A 181 -0.47 18.17 14.39
CA ALA A 181 -0.95 19.33 13.64
C ALA A 181 -2.39 19.15 13.13
N ASN A 182 -2.90 17.92 13.12
CA ASN A 182 -4.17 17.55 12.50
C ASN A 182 -5.12 16.80 13.47
N PRO A 183 -5.35 17.29 14.70
CA PRO A 183 -6.05 16.51 15.74
C PRO A 183 -7.49 16.12 15.35
N ASP A 184 -8.17 16.96 14.57
CA ASP A 184 -9.56 16.73 14.14
C ASP A 184 -9.68 16.12 12.74
N ARG A 185 -8.57 15.67 12.15
CA ARG A 185 -8.51 15.10 10.79
C ARG A 185 -7.80 13.76 10.78
N VAL A 186 -8.32 12.83 10.00
CA VAL A 186 -7.68 11.52 9.83
C VAL A 186 -6.37 11.69 9.06
N VAL A 187 -5.30 11.14 9.62
CA VAL A 187 -3.97 11.02 8.99
C VAL A 187 -3.74 9.56 8.66
N VAL A 188 -3.55 9.28 7.38
CA VAL A 188 -3.30 7.94 6.86
C VAL A 188 -1.82 7.81 6.53
N ILE A 189 -1.17 6.78 7.05
CA ILE A 189 0.18 6.37 6.67
C ILE A 189 0.08 5.07 5.88
N ASP A 190 0.33 5.13 4.56
CA ASP A 190 0.41 3.95 3.70
C ASP A 190 1.80 3.33 3.78
N GLU A 191 1.87 2.21 4.48
CA GLU A 191 3.07 1.46 4.83
C GLU A 191 3.29 0.23 3.94
N ALA A 192 2.93 0.31 2.65
CA ALA A 192 3.13 -0.79 1.70
C ALA A 192 4.59 -1.34 1.63
N TYR A 193 5.58 -0.54 2.06
CA TYR A 193 7.01 -0.86 1.99
C TYR A 193 7.74 -0.84 3.34
N VAL A 194 7.02 -0.68 4.47
CA VAL A 194 7.65 -0.42 5.78
C VAL A 194 8.62 -1.52 6.23
N ASP A 195 8.30 -2.77 5.89
CA ASP A 195 9.04 -3.97 6.32
C ASP A 195 10.47 -4.04 5.76
N PHE A 196 10.84 -3.18 4.81
CA PHE A 196 12.18 -3.13 4.21
C PHE A 196 13.14 -2.17 4.95
N GLY A 197 12.86 -1.88 6.22
CA GLY A 197 13.78 -1.24 7.15
C GLY A 197 13.40 0.17 7.60
N ALA A 198 12.13 0.55 7.46
CA ALA A 198 11.53 1.73 8.10
C ALA A 198 10.86 1.36 9.43
N GLU A 199 10.59 2.37 10.26
CA GLU A 199 9.84 2.22 11.49
C GLU A 199 8.34 2.34 11.22
N SER A 200 7.54 1.43 11.77
CA SER A 200 6.09 1.44 11.56
C SER A 200 5.36 2.35 12.53
N ALA A 201 4.48 3.18 11.99
CA ALA A 201 3.53 4.03 12.71
C ALA A 201 2.46 3.23 13.47
N VAL A 202 2.36 1.90 13.29
CA VAL A 202 1.49 1.04 14.12
C VAL A 202 1.78 1.22 15.62
N SER A 203 3.05 1.48 15.98
CA SER A 203 3.47 1.78 17.36
C SER A 203 2.80 3.03 17.98
N LEU A 204 2.21 3.89 17.15
CA LEU A 204 1.58 5.16 17.54
C LEU A 204 0.05 5.05 17.69
N ILE A 205 -0.58 3.93 17.27
CA ILE A 205 -2.04 3.77 17.18
C ILE A 205 -2.75 3.99 18.53
N ASN A 206 -2.15 3.54 19.63
CA ASN A 206 -2.73 3.71 20.96
C ASN A 206 -2.51 5.12 21.55
N ARG A 207 -1.70 5.96 20.89
CA ARG A 207 -1.40 7.34 21.31
C ARG A 207 -2.18 8.38 20.51
N TYR A 208 -2.55 8.07 19.26
CA TYR A 208 -3.19 9.01 18.34
C TYR A 208 -4.48 8.42 17.79
N GLU A 209 -5.61 9.03 18.16
CA GLU A 209 -6.95 8.55 17.77
C GLU A 209 -7.27 8.80 16.30
N ASN A 210 -6.57 9.73 15.65
CA ASN A 210 -6.75 10.12 14.25
C ASN A 210 -5.83 9.38 13.26
N LEU A 211 -5.04 8.40 13.72
CA LEU A 211 -4.11 7.65 12.88
C LEU A 211 -4.76 6.41 12.25
N VAL A 212 -4.57 6.25 10.94
CA VAL A 212 -4.82 5.01 10.20
C VAL A 212 -3.53 4.58 9.53
N VAL A 213 -3.09 3.35 9.77
CA VAL A 213 -1.96 2.75 9.06
C VAL A 213 -2.49 1.73 8.06
N CYS A 214 -2.17 1.86 6.78
CA CYS A 214 -2.54 0.92 5.74
C CYS A 214 -1.33 0.07 5.34
N GLN A 215 -1.48 -1.25 5.26
CA GLN A 215 -0.42 -2.19 4.91
C GLN A 215 -0.92 -3.26 3.94
N THR A 216 0.01 -4.01 3.35
CA THR A 216 -0.28 -5.01 2.32
C THR A 216 0.58 -6.25 2.49
N THR A 217 0.05 -7.42 2.12
CA THR A 217 0.87 -8.64 2.00
C THR A 217 1.54 -8.75 0.63
N SER A 218 1.27 -7.81 -0.28
CA SER A 218 1.71 -7.91 -1.68
C SER A 218 3.22 -7.82 -1.84
N LYS A 219 3.90 -7.06 -0.98
CA LYS A 219 5.32 -6.73 -1.14
C LYS A 219 6.17 -7.66 -0.28
N SER A 220 6.42 -7.30 0.97
CA SER A 220 7.29 -8.01 1.91
C SER A 220 6.92 -9.48 2.15
N ARG A 221 5.62 -9.82 2.05
CA ARG A 221 5.11 -11.18 2.28
C ARG A 221 4.99 -12.05 1.03
N SER A 222 5.38 -11.55 -0.15
CA SER A 222 5.34 -12.29 -1.43
C SER A 222 3.93 -12.77 -1.85
N LEU A 223 2.88 -12.05 -1.46
CA LEU A 223 1.48 -12.42 -1.75
C LEU A 223 0.78 -11.47 -2.74
N ALA A 224 1.54 -10.84 -3.65
CA ALA A 224 0.97 -9.89 -4.64
C ALA A 224 -0.19 -10.49 -5.47
N GLY A 225 -0.14 -11.79 -5.74
CA GLY A 225 -1.18 -12.51 -6.48
C GLY A 225 -2.44 -12.84 -5.67
N LEU A 226 -2.41 -12.74 -4.34
CA LEU A 226 -3.56 -13.05 -3.47
C LEU A 226 -4.34 -11.82 -3.01
N ARG A 227 -3.82 -10.62 -3.24
CA ARG A 227 -4.53 -9.36 -3.00
C ARG A 227 -5.10 -9.29 -1.57
N VAL A 228 -4.22 -9.30 -0.56
CA VAL A 228 -4.62 -9.07 0.83
C VAL A 228 -4.00 -7.77 1.34
N GLY A 229 -4.85 -6.87 1.81
CA GLY A 229 -4.48 -5.60 2.44
C GLY A 229 -5.21 -5.44 3.76
N PHE A 230 -4.70 -4.56 4.61
CA PHE A 230 -5.29 -4.31 5.92
C PHE A 230 -5.01 -2.89 6.39
N ALA A 231 -5.85 -2.41 7.30
CA ALA A 231 -5.63 -1.17 8.02
C ALA A 231 -5.61 -1.44 9.52
N ILE A 232 -4.78 -0.68 10.23
CA ILE A 232 -4.70 -0.67 11.68
C ILE A 232 -5.02 0.74 12.14
N ALA A 233 -6.00 0.87 13.03
CA ALA A 233 -6.49 2.15 13.52
C ALA A 233 -7.22 1.93 14.86
N GLN A 234 -7.56 3.01 15.56
CA GLN A 234 -8.48 2.87 16.70
C GLN A 234 -9.85 2.35 16.25
N SER A 235 -10.53 1.61 17.14
CA SER A 235 -11.74 0.85 16.81
C SER A 235 -12.88 1.70 16.22
N HIS A 236 -12.95 2.99 16.58
CA HIS A 236 -13.94 3.90 16.02
C HIS A 236 -13.69 4.22 14.52
N LEU A 237 -12.42 4.29 14.08
CA LEU A 237 -12.06 4.42 12.67
C LEU A 237 -12.25 3.10 11.92
N ILE A 238 -11.92 1.97 12.55
CA ILE A 238 -12.19 0.64 11.97
C ILE A 238 -13.69 0.44 11.73
N ALA A 239 -14.54 0.87 12.66
CA ALA A 239 -16.00 0.80 12.49
C ALA A 239 -16.49 1.56 11.25
N ALA A 240 -15.87 2.71 10.91
CA ALA A 240 -16.19 3.44 9.68
C ALA A 240 -15.79 2.66 8.43
N LEU A 241 -14.61 2.04 8.42
CA LEU A 241 -14.16 1.19 7.30
C LEU A 241 -15.07 -0.04 7.13
N GLU A 242 -15.48 -0.68 8.23
CA GLU A 242 -16.43 -1.79 8.20
C GLU A 242 -17.80 -1.37 7.65
N ALA A 243 -18.28 -0.17 7.99
CA ALA A 243 -19.53 0.36 7.45
C ALA A 243 -19.44 0.58 5.93
N VAL A 244 -18.32 1.10 5.42
CA VAL A 244 -18.09 1.24 3.97
C VAL A 244 -18.02 -0.15 3.31
N LYS A 245 -17.24 -1.08 3.86
CA LYS A 245 -17.08 -2.45 3.34
C LYS A 245 -18.42 -3.13 3.20
N ASN A 246 -19.19 -3.15 4.28
CA ASN A 246 -20.47 -3.86 4.30
C ASN A 246 -21.57 -3.15 3.47
N SER A 247 -21.33 -1.93 3.00
CA SER A 247 -22.17 -1.24 2.02
C SER A 247 -21.78 -1.52 0.57
N PHE A 248 -20.57 -2.05 0.32
CA PHE A 248 -20.03 -2.33 -1.01
C PHE A 248 -19.91 -3.83 -1.30
N ASN A 249 -19.24 -4.57 -0.41
CA ASN A 249 -19.03 -6.01 -0.50
C ASN A 249 -18.76 -6.60 0.90
N SER A 250 -19.68 -7.41 1.42
CA SER A 250 -19.52 -8.04 2.75
C SER A 250 -18.54 -9.21 2.80
N TYR A 251 -18.15 -9.80 1.65
CA TYR A 251 -17.25 -10.96 1.56
C TYR A 251 -16.09 -10.71 0.57
N PRO A 252 -15.22 -9.70 0.82
CA PRO A 252 -14.23 -9.29 -0.18
C PRO A 252 -13.04 -10.24 -0.33
N ILE A 253 -12.71 -11.02 0.71
CA ILE A 253 -11.52 -11.88 0.72
C ILE A 253 -11.95 -13.34 0.64
N ASP A 254 -11.39 -14.08 -0.32
CA ASP A 254 -11.67 -15.51 -0.49
C ASP A 254 -10.97 -16.39 0.55
N ARG A 255 -11.38 -17.67 0.62
CA ARG A 255 -10.89 -18.65 1.59
C ARG A 255 -9.38 -18.93 1.44
N PHE A 256 -8.85 -18.91 0.22
CA PHE A 256 -7.42 -19.15 -0.02
C PHE A 256 -6.59 -17.97 0.44
N ALA A 257 -7.02 -16.75 0.12
CA ALA A 257 -6.35 -15.52 0.51
C ALA A 257 -6.31 -15.39 2.05
N ILE A 258 -7.41 -15.68 2.76
CA ILE A 258 -7.43 -15.70 4.24
C ILE A 258 -6.42 -16.73 4.78
N ALA A 259 -6.49 -17.98 4.34
CA ALA A 259 -5.64 -19.05 4.85
C ALA A 259 -4.14 -18.78 4.58
N ALA A 260 -3.81 -18.36 3.37
CA ALA A 260 -2.47 -17.99 2.96
C ALA A 260 -1.90 -16.81 3.77
N ALA A 261 -2.71 -15.77 3.97
CA ALA A 261 -2.28 -14.62 4.74
C ALA A 261 -2.04 -14.99 6.21
N VAL A 262 -2.95 -15.75 6.85
CA VAL A 262 -2.76 -16.25 8.22
C VAL A 262 -1.43 -16.98 8.36
N ALA A 263 -1.16 -17.95 7.48
CA ALA A 263 0.10 -18.71 7.51
C ALA A 263 1.34 -17.82 7.30
N SER A 264 1.23 -16.76 6.50
CA SER A 264 2.31 -15.78 6.33
C SER A 264 2.57 -14.95 7.60
N PHE A 265 1.53 -14.54 8.33
CA PHE A 265 1.67 -13.84 9.62
C PHE A 265 2.23 -14.75 10.72
N GLU A 266 1.93 -16.05 10.68
CA GLU A 266 2.44 -17.02 11.65
C GLU A 266 3.90 -17.43 11.39
N ASP A 267 4.40 -17.27 10.16
CA ASP A 267 5.78 -17.61 9.79
C ASP A 267 6.76 -16.44 9.83
N GLN A 268 6.81 -15.78 10.99
CA GLN A 268 7.58 -14.56 11.20
C GLN A 268 9.07 -14.69 10.85
N ALA A 269 9.69 -15.82 11.19
CA ALA A 269 11.11 -16.06 10.91
C ALA A 269 11.42 -16.06 9.40
N TYR A 270 10.55 -16.69 8.59
CA TYR A 270 10.72 -16.71 7.13
C TYR A 270 10.56 -15.30 6.54
N PHE A 271 9.56 -14.57 7.02
CA PHE A 271 9.28 -13.19 6.63
C PHE A 271 10.49 -12.28 6.89
N GLU A 272 11.03 -12.30 8.12
CA GLU A 272 12.20 -11.51 8.50
C GLU A 272 13.43 -11.86 7.65
N GLU A 273 13.66 -13.16 7.41
CA GLU A 273 14.76 -13.63 6.56
C GLU A 273 14.64 -13.09 5.13
N GLN A 274 13.47 -13.15 4.50
CA GLN A 274 13.30 -12.65 3.13
C GLN A 274 13.43 -11.13 3.05
N CYS A 275 12.87 -10.38 4.02
CA CYS A 275 13.05 -8.93 4.11
C CYS A 275 14.54 -8.57 4.20
N GLN A 276 15.30 -9.27 5.05
CA GLN A 276 16.74 -9.02 5.21
C GLN A 276 17.54 -9.32 3.93
N LYS A 277 17.17 -10.34 3.15
CA LYS A 277 17.80 -10.61 1.85
C LYS A 277 17.56 -9.50 0.84
N VAL A 278 16.33 -8.97 0.78
CA VAL A 278 15.98 -7.83 -0.08
C VAL A 278 16.78 -6.59 0.33
N ILE A 279 16.81 -6.27 1.63
CA ILE A 279 17.59 -5.16 2.18
C ILE A 279 19.07 -5.32 1.81
N THR A 280 19.66 -6.49 2.03
CA THR A 280 21.08 -6.75 1.71
C THR A 280 21.36 -6.56 0.21
N SER A 281 20.45 -7.01 -0.65
CA SER A 281 20.56 -6.84 -2.11
C SER A 281 20.44 -5.38 -2.53
N ARG A 282 19.51 -4.63 -1.93
CA ARG A 282 19.36 -3.18 -2.12
C ARG A 282 20.64 -2.45 -1.74
N GLU A 283 21.17 -2.69 -0.55
CA GLU A 283 22.41 -2.02 -0.09
C GLU A 283 23.60 -2.34 -0.99
N LYS A 284 23.68 -3.56 -1.52
CA LYS A 284 24.71 -3.91 -2.51
C LYS A 284 24.51 -3.11 -3.80
N LEU A 285 23.30 -3.08 -4.35
CA LEU A 285 23.00 -2.37 -5.60
C LEU A 285 23.24 -0.86 -5.46
N VAL A 286 22.89 -0.26 -4.32
CA VAL A 286 23.18 1.16 -4.02
C VAL A 286 24.67 1.44 -4.09
N ARG A 287 25.51 0.58 -3.50
CA ARG A 287 26.98 0.72 -3.57
C ARG A 287 27.48 0.58 -5.00
N ASP A 288 27.07 -0.49 -5.70
CA ASP A 288 27.50 -0.75 -7.08
C ASP A 288 27.13 0.42 -8.01
N LEU A 289 25.92 0.99 -7.88
CA LEU A 289 25.48 2.14 -8.69
C LEU A 289 26.21 3.43 -8.33
N THR A 290 26.46 3.67 -7.05
CA THR A 290 27.25 4.82 -6.60
C THR A 290 28.68 4.77 -7.16
N GLU A 291 29.30 3.59 -7.19
CA GLU A 291 30.63 3.38 -7.82
C GLU A 291 30.62 3.68 -9.32
N LEU A 292 29.48 3.49 -9.98
CA LEU A 292 29.25 3.84 -11.39
C LEU A 292 28.86 5.32 -11.60
N GLY A 293 28.85 6.14 -10.56
CA GLY A 293 28.55 7.59 -10.66
C GLY A 293 27.07 7.95 -10.60
N PHE A 294 26.18 7.02 -10.25
CA PHE A 294 24.78 7.33 -9.99
C PHE A 294 24.60 8.06 -8.65
N ASN A 295 23.66 8.98 -8.61
CA ASN A 295 23.07 9.49 -7.37
C ASN A 295 21.87 8.61 -7.01
N VAL A 296 21.87 8.02 -5.81
CA VAL A 296 20.82 7.10 -5.35
C VAL A 296 20.24 7.61 -4.03
N LEU A 297 18.93 7.77 -3.95
CA LEU A 297 18.25 8.23 -2.74
C LEU A 297 18.30 7.16 -1.62
N PRO A 298 18.28 7.54 -0.33
CA PRO A 298 18.44 6.62 0.80
C PRO A 298 17.16 5.78 1.04
N SER A 299 17.04 4.72 0.25
CA SER A 299 15.85 3.87 0.24
C SER A 299 15.64 3.08 1.54
N LYS A 300 14.39 3.08 2.00
CA LYS A 300 13.84 2.16 3.01
C LYS A 300 12.77 1.22 2.44
N ALA A 301 12.69 1.09 1.11
CA ALA A 301 11.76 0.21 0.40
C ALA A 301 12.47 -0.99 -0.26
N ASN A 302 11.78 -1.79 -1.07
CA ASN A 302 12.37 -2.86 -1.90
C ASN A 302 12.79 -2.42 -3.31
N PHE A 303 12.88 -1.11 -3.53
CA PHE A 303 13.31 -0.49 -4.78
C PHE A 303 14.18 0.73 -4.45
N ILE A 304 14.79 1.33 -5.47
CA ILE A 304 15.64 2.51 -5.33
C ILE A 304 15.25 3.56 -6.36
N PHE A 305 15.47 4.83 -6.02
CA PHE A 305 15.36 5.94 -6.95
C PHE A 305 16.78 6.42 -7.30
N ALA A 306 17.15 6.30 -8.57
CA ALA A 306 18.51 6.56 -9.03
C ALA A 306 18.53 7.48 -10.26
N THR A 307 19.49 8.39 -10.30
CA THR A 307 19.74 9.30 -11.42
C THR A 307 21.22 9.34 -11.76
N HIS A 308 21.55 9.74 -12.99
CA HIS A 308 22.93 9.88 -13.44
C HIS A 308 23.09 11.21 -14.17
N SER A 309 24.10 12.02 -13.81
CA SER A 309 24.26 13.38 -14.34
C SER A 309 24.60 13.42 -15.84
N GLN A 310 25.17 12.34 -16.38
CA GLN A 310 25.60 12.25 -17.78
C GLN A 310 24.74 11.32 -18.65
N HIS A 311 23.74 10.65 -18.07
CA HIS A 311 22.94 9.67 -18.81
C HIS A 311 21.45 9.91 -18.60
N ASP A 312 20.73 10.00 -19.71
CA ASP A 312 19.26 10.13 -19.69
C ASP A 312 18.62 8.83 -19.18
N ALA A 313 17.75 8.96 -18.18
CA ALA A 313 17.10 7.81 -17.53
C ALA A 313 16.18 7.04 -18.50
N GLY A 314 15.49 7.73 -19.41
CA GLY A 314 14.64 7.11 -20.42
C GLY A 314 15.43 6.25 -21.40
N GLN A 315 16.57 6.75 -21.87
CA GLN A 315 17.49 6.00 -22.73
C GLN A 315 18.10 4.79 -22.03
N LEU A 316 18.50 4.92 -20.76
CA LEU A 316 18.98 3.79 -19.96
C LEU A 316 17.88 2.73 -19.81
N ALA A 317 16.66 3.13 -19.46
CA ALA A 317 15.53 2.22 -19.31
C ALA A 317 15.20 1.46 -20.61
N GLN A 318 15.36 2.09 -21.78
CA GLN A 318 15.19 1.42 -23.07
C GLN A 318 16.28 0.37 -23.34
N LYS A 319 17.52 0.62 -22.93
CA LYS A 319 18.66 -0.32 -23.11
C LYS A 319 18.62 -1.53 -22.18
N LEU A 320 17.88 -1.44 -21.07
CA LEU A 320 17.72 -2.52 -20.09
C LEU A 320 16.57 -3.51 -20.45
N ARG A 321 15.87 -3.27 -21.57
CA ARG A 321 14.82 -4.15 -22.10
C ARG A 321 15.39 -5.22 -23.03
#